data_AF-A0A3A4QFC5-F1
#
_entry.id   AF-A0A3A4QFC5-F1
#
_cell.length_a   1.000
_cell.length_b   1.000
_cell.length_c   1.000
_cell.angle_alpha   90.00
_cell.angle_beta   90.00
_cell.angle_gamma   90.00
#
_symmetry.space_group_name_H-M   'P 1'
#
loop_
_entity.id
_entity.type
_entity.pdbx_description
1 polymer ?
#
loop_
_entity_poly.entity_id
_entity_poly.type
_entity_poly.pdbx_seq_one_letter_code
_entity_poly.pdbx_strand_id
1 'polypeptide(L)'
;MHFRCEVFDPKLCAGEDEYYRWELDDFAGASRFMLEWSVITDGPRSEIPDVAPSSCVAAGQRGIWYHTTVARDQASFLIDVRHPFWYELQPNMTHRFRVDIFGEYWYEWSVDGEVRVAARPEGQYPTADSFIIWGARAACVDSLSAYDFVRFGIPEEPHIDCDAVRKLKARCREGRKALPKIVAKVRTRLGEGTELTLTNNGDHRPLVIDAGGRAKAKYKHQFGDHTLLLLNCPAISQQLACHP
;
A
#
# COMPACT_ATOMS: atom_id res chain seq x y z
N MET A 1 -32.79 12.58 -5.36
CA MET A 1 -31.68 13.54 -5.18
C MET A 1 -31.14 13.85 -6.57
N HIS A 2 -31.26 15.07 -7.05
CA HIS A 2 -30.77 15.48 -8.36
C HIS A 2 -29.50 16.29 -8.16
N PHE A 3 -28.38 15.83 -8.70
CA PHE A 3 -27.15 16.62 -8.76
C PHE A 3 -27.16 17.42 -10.05
N ARG A 4 -26.90 18.71 -9.96
CA ARG A 4 -26.63 19.57 -11.11
C ARG A 4 -25.12 19.62 -11.25
N CYS A 5 -24.58 18.94 -12.26
CA CYS A 5 -23.18 19.08 -12.62
C CYS A 5 -23.00 20.46 -13.26
N GLU A 6 -22.39 21.39 -12.53
CA GLU A 6 -21.87 22.61 -13.13
C GLU A 6 -20.48 22.29 -13.66
N VAL A 7 -20.33 22.31 -14.99
CA VAL A 7 -19.01 22.23 -15.62
C VAL A 7 -18.31 23.55 -15.30
N PHE A 8 -17.33 23.49 -14.40
CA PHE A 8 -16.44 24.62 -14.14
C PHE A 8 -15.69 24.89 -15.44
N ASP A 9 -15.82 26.11 -16.00
CA ASP A 9 -15.13 26.51 -17.23
C ASP A 9 -13.61 26.40 -17.01
N PRO A 10 -12.95 25.32 -17.49
CA PRO A 10 -11.52 25.23 -17.36
C PRO A 10 -11.00 26.17 -18.43
N LYS A 11 -10.07 27.07 -18.10
CA LYS A 11 -9.15 27.55 -19.14
C LYS A 11 -8.42 26.30 -19.64
N LEU A 12 -8.97 25.71 -20.70
CA LEU A 12 -8.80 24.31 -21.07
C LEU A 12 -7.34 24.04 -21.36
N CYS A 13 -6.82 23.06 -20.65
CA CYS A 13 -5.64 22.33 -21.03
C CYS A 13 -5.77 21.93 -22.50
N ALA A 14 -4.86 22.40 -23.34
CA ALA A 14 -4.93 22.22 -24.80
C ALA A 14 -4.14 20.99 -25.28
N GLY A 15 -3.49 20.26 -24.38
CA GLY A 15 -2.76 19.04 -24.68
C GLY A 15 -3.68 17.81 -24.72
N GLU A 16 -3.15 16.72 -25.27
CA GLU A 16 -3.78 15.40 -25.21
C GLU A 16 -3.26 14.65 -23.98
N ASP A 17 -4.16 13.99 -23.26
CA ASP A 17 -3.79 13.02 -22.24
C ASP A 17 -3.45 11.68 -22.88
N GLU A 18 -2.51 10.94 -22.28
CA GLU A 18 -2.20 9.57 -22.66
C GLU A 18 -2.36 8.64 -21.46
N TYR A 19 -3.43 7.83 -21.49
CA TYR A 19 -3.74 6.86 -20.46
C TYR A 19 -3.88 5.46 -21.02
N TYR A 20 -3.46 4.50 -20.22
CA TYR A 20 -3.65 3.08 -20.45
C TYR A 20 -4.55 2.53 -19.37
N ARG A 21 -5.41 1.57 -19.72
CA ARG A 21 -6.38 0.96 -18.81
C ARG A 21 -6.33 -0.55 -18.93
N TRP A 22 -6.44 -1.23 -17.80
CA TRP A 22 -6.52 -2.68 -17.71
C TRP A 22 -7.60 -3.12 -16.73
N GLU A 23 -8.53 -3.98 -17.15
CA GLU A 23 -9.59 -4.53 -16.30
C GLU A 23 -9.06 -5.69 -15.43
N LEU A 24 -9.56 -5.83 -14.21
CA LEU A 24 -9.09 -6.81 -13.21
C LEU A 24 -10.15 -7.83 -12.79
N ASP A 25 -11.10 -8.15 -13.67
CA ASP A 25 -12.18 -9.10 -13.38
C ASP A 25 -11.64 -10.49 -12.98
N ASP A 26 -10.53 -10.94 -13.58
CA ASP A 26 -9.85 -12.19 -13.23
C ASP A 26 -9.25 -12.21 -11.80
N PHE A 27 -9.10 -11.05 -11.16
CA PHE A 27 -8.54 -10.90 -9.81
C PHE A 27 -9.61 -10.59 -8.75
N ALA A 28 -10.89 -10.63 -9.11
CA ALA A 28 -11.98 -10.30 -8.21
C ALA A 28 -11.95 -11.17 -6.93
N GLY A 29 -11.89 -10.52 -5.77
CA GLY A 29 -11.88 -11.18 -4.47
C GLY A 29 -10.54 -11.80 -4.07
N ALA A 30 -9.45 -11.51 -4.79
CA ALA A 30 -8.12 -11.99 -4.42
C ALA A 30 -7.76 -11.55 -2.99
N SER A 31 -7.32 -12.49 -2.14
CA SER A 31 -6.89 -12.20 -0.77
C SER A 31 -5.58 -11.40 -0.71
N ARG A 32 -4.88 -11.33 -1.84
CA ARG A 32 -3.62 -10.63 -2.02
C ARG A 32 -3.58 -10.03 -3.42
N PHE A 33 -3.17 -8.79 -3.55
CA PHE A 33 -2.94 -8.14 -4.83
C PHE A 33 -1.81 -7.13 -4.71
N MET A 34 -1.04 -6.98 -5.77
CA MET A 34 0.06 -6.03 -5.84
C MET A 34 -0.07 -5.20 -7.12
N LEU A 35 0.27 -3.92 -7.01
CA LEU A 35 0.53 -3.02 -8.13
C LEU A 35 1.91 -2.38 -7.91
N GLU A 36 2.81 -2.50 -8.88
CA GLU A 36 4.16 -1.95 -8.81
C GLU A 36 4.54 -1.34 -10.16
N TRP A 37 5.14 -0.17 -10.12
CA TRP A 37 5.61 0.52 -11.31
C TRP A 37 6.89 1.29 -11.01
N SER A 38 7.63 1.56 -12.08
CA SER A 38 8.86 2.35 -12.06
C SER A 38 8.69 3.50 -13.05
N VAL A 39 8.85 4.73 -12.59
CA VAL A 39 8.63 5.92 -13.42
C VAL A 39 9.60 7.04 -13.07
N ILE A 40 9.98 7.79 -14.10
CA ILE A 40 10.61 9.10 -14.02
C ILE A 40 9.74 10.10 -14.79
N THR A 41 9.63 11.33 -14.29
CA THR A 41 8.94 12.41 -14.99
C THR A 41 9.64 13.73 -14.73
N ASP A 42 9.62 14.65 -15.70
CA ASP A 42 10.14 16.01 -15.55
C ASP A 42 9.07 17.04 -15.18
N GLY A 43 7.82 16.59 -15.04
CA GLY A 43 6.70 17.46 -14.79
C GLY A 43 6.82 18.23 -13.46
N PRO A 44 6.38 19.49 -13.41
CA PRO A 44 6.81 20.44 -12.39
C PRO A 44 6.11 20.33 -11.04
N ARG A 45 4.94 19.66 -10.95
CA ARG A 45 4.11 19.60 -9.73
C ARG A 45 3.27 18.33 -9.69
N SER A 46 3.21 17.70 -8.52
CA SER A 46 2.39 16.47 -8.31
C SER A 46 0.98 16.78 -7.82
N GLU A 47 0.73 18.05 -7.48
CA GLU A 47 -0.50 18.51 -6.83
C GLU A 47 -1.65 18.79 -7.79
N ILE A 48 -1.48 18.53 -9.09
CA ILE A 48 -2.54 18.78 -10.06
C ILE A 48 -3.47 17.56 -10.07
N PRO A 49 -4.68 17.66 -9.47
CA PRO A 49 -5.59 16.52 -9.40
C PRO A 49 -6.01 16.14 -10.82
N ASP A 50 -6.09 14.84 -11.10
CA ASP A 50 -6.52 14.23 -12.38
C ASP A 50 -5.62 14.49 -13.61
N VAL A 51 -4.64 15.40 -13.53
CA VAL A 51 -3.75 15.79 -14.65
C VAL A 51 -2.28 15.89 -14.20
N ALA A 52 -1.90 15.14 -13.18
CA ALA A 52 -0.50 15.07 -12.76
C ALA A 52 0.38 14.48 -13.88
N PRO A 53 1.67 14.86 -13.96
CA PRO A 53 2.57 14.47 -15.06
C PRO A 53 2.63 12.96 -15.31
N SER A 54 2.59 12.18 -14.23
CA SER A 54 2.43 10.74 -14.25
C SER A 54 1.44 10.33 -13.16
N SER A 55 0.63 9.32 -13.42
CA SER A 55 -0.28 8.74 -12.42
C SER A 55 -0.38 7.23 -12.56
N CYS A 56 -0.64 6.55 -11.46
CA CYS A 56 -0.99 5.13 -11.44
C CYS A 56 -2.11 4.92 -10.43
N VAL A 57 -3.21 4.34 -10.88
CA VAL A 57 -4.48 4.28 -10.16
C VAL A 57 -5.01 2.87 -10.16
N ALA A 58 -5.22 2.32 -8.97
CA ALA A 58 -6.06 1.15 -8.73
C ALA A 58 -7.44 1.61 -8.24
N ALA A 59 -8.46 1.34 -9.04
CA ALA A 59 -9.82 1.82 -8.82
C ALA A 59 -10.87 0.79 -9.23
N GLY A 60 -12.14 1.08 -8.94
CA GLY A 60 -13.31 0.35 -9.45
C GLY A 60 -14.49 1.29 -9.62
N GLN A 61 -15.68 0.81 -9.99
CA GLN A 61 -16.86 1.68 -10.17
C GLN A 61 -17.35 2.29 -8.85
N ARG A 62 -16.98 1.70 -7.71
CA ARG A 62 -17.32 2.22 -6.38
C ARG A 62 -16.38 3.31 -5.86
N GLY A 63 -15.28 3.60 -6.56
CA GLY A 63 -14.35 4.66 -6.18
C GLY A 63 -12.92 4.41 -6.60
N ILE A 64 -12.09 5.43 -6.37
CA ILE A 64 -10.64 5.36 -6.46
C ILE A 64 -10.12 4.82 -5.13
N TRP A 65 -9.36 3.74 -5.17
CA TRP A 65 -8.89 3.07 -3.94
C TRP A 65 -7.43 3.42 -3.63
N TYR A 66 -6.58 3.45 -4.65
CA TYR A 66 -5.15 3.72 -4.50
C TYR A 66 -4.65 4.51 -5.70
N HIS A 67 -4.52 5.83 -5.55
CA HIS A 67 -4.09 6.72 -6.61
C HIS A 67 -2.77 7.37 -6.22
N THR A 68 -1.71 7.05 -6.96
CA THR A 68 -0.44 7.76 -6.85
C THR A 68 -0.27 8.72 -8.01
N THR A 69 -0.05 9.99 -7.71
CA THR A 69 0.46 10.97 -8.69
C THR A 69 1.94 11.20 -8.47
N VAL A 70 2.68 11.41 -9.56
CA VAL A 70 4.13 11.60 -9.54
C VAL A 70 4.48 12.82 -10.38
N ALA A 71 5.35 13.65 -9.82
CA ALA A 71 6.05 14.73 -10.50
C ALA A 71 7.55 14.58 -10.31
N ARG A 72 8.32 15.55 -10.80
CA ARG A 72 9.78 15.50 -10.80
C ARG A 72 10.39 15.28 -9.42
N ASP A 73 9.90 16.00 -8.42
CA ASP A 73 10.48 16.07 -7.06
C ASP A 73 9.47 15.68 -5.97
N GLN A 74 8.30 15.17 -6.34
CA GLN A 74 7.26 14.83 -5.37
C GLN A 74 6.31 13.75 -5.89
N ALA A 75 5.79 12.93 -4.97
CA ALA A 75 4.65 12.06 -5.18
C ALA A 75 3.54 12.36 -4.18
N SER A 76 2.30 12.13 -4.61
CA SER A 76 1.14 12.10 -3.74
C SER A 76 0.47 10.74 -3.80
N PHE A 77 -0.09 10.28 -2.69
CA PHE A 77 -0.88 9.07 -2.60
C PHE A 77 -2.23 9.36 -1.96
N LEU A 78 -3.29 9.02 -2.69
CA LEU A 78 -4.68 9.26 -2.33
C LEU A 78 -5.36 7.92 -2.08
N ILE A 79 -5.91 7.79 -0.88
CA ILE A 79 -6.88 6.73 -0.53
C ILE A 79 -8.30 7.26 -0.50
N ASP A 80 -8.43 8.57 -0.25
CA ASP A 80 -9.65 9.36 -0.40
C ASP A 80 -9.25 10.71 -1.04
N VAL A 81 -10.22 11.46 -1.54
CA VAL A 81 -9.98 12.77 -2.19
C VAL A 81 -9.64 13.90 -1.20
N ARG A 82 -9.63 13.63 0.10
CA ARG A 82 -9.55 14.65 1.17
C ARG A 82 -8.19 14.69 1.86
N HIS A 83 -7.46 13.58 1.92
CA HIS A 83 -6.22 13.47 2.70
C HIS A 83 -5.09 12.81 1.90
N PRO A 84 -4.45 13.55 0.96
CA PRO A 84 -3.27 13.06 0.26
C PRO A 84 -2.08 12.87 1.22
N PHE A 85 -1.36 11.77 1.05
CA PHE A 85 -0.04 11.56 1.63
C PHE A 85 1.01 12.05 0.64
N TRP A 86 1.81 13.04 1.05
CA TRP A 86 2.88 13.60 0.21
C TRP A 86 4.22 12.97 0.55
N TYR A 87 5.06 12.79 -0.47
CA TYR A 87 6.41 12.29 -0.31
C TYR A 87 7.36 13.01 -1.27
N GLU A 88 8.48 13.51 -0.73
CA GLU A 88 9.51 14.20 -1.51
C GLU A 88 10.40 13.17 -2.25
N LEU A 89 10.63 13.42 -3.53
CA LEU A 89 11.43 12.58 -4.41
C LEU A 89 12.77 13.24 -4.75
N GLN A 90 13.73 12.43 -5.19
CA GLN A 90 14.97 12.97 -5.74
C GLN A 90 14.72 13.33 -7.21
N PRO A 91 14.89 14.60 -7.62
CA PRO A 91 14.60 14.99 -8.98
C PRO A 91 15.55 14.32 -9.98
N ASN A 92 15.03 14.06 -11.18
CA ASN A 92 15.75 13.43 -12.29
C ASN A 92 16.24 12.00 -11.99
N MET A 93 15.54 11.30 -11.11
CA MET A 93 15.77 9.89 -10.82
C MET A 93 14.50 9.08 -11.06
N THR A 94 14.68 7.85 -11.50
CA THR A 94 13.58 6.89 -11.56
C THR A 94 13.26 6.41 -10.16
N HIS A 95 11.99 6.48 -9.79
CA HIS A 95 11.47 6.00 -8.52
C HIS A 95 10.57 4.80 -8.72
N ARG A 96 10.64 3.86 -7.77
CA ARG A 96 9.81 2.66 -7.77
C ARG A 96 8.71 2.80 -6.74
N PHE A 97 7.49 2.61 -7.17
CA PHE A 97 6.31 2.68 -6.32
C PHE A 97 5.64 1.32 -6.27
N ARG A 98 5.07 1.00 -5.11
CA ARG A 98 4.37 -0.26 -4.92
C ARG A 98 3.22 -0.12 -3.94
N VAL A 99 2.07 -0.67 -4.31
CA VAL A 99 0.92 -0.86 -3.44
C VAL A 99 0.73 -2.36 -3.23
N ASP A 100 0.87 -2.81 -2.00
CA ASP A 100 0.59 -4.18 -1.57
C ASP A 100 -0.75 -4.21 -0.83
N ILE A 101 -1.71 -4.97 -1.34
CA ILE A 101 -3.06 -5.09 -0.79
C ILE A 101 -3.25 -6.51 -0.25
N PHE A 102 -3.79 -6.62 0.95
CA PHE A 102 -3.98 -7.84 1.72
C PHE A 102 -5.47 -8.03 2.05
N GLY A 103 -6.27 -8.09 0.99
CA GLY A 103 -7.74 -8.12 1.07
C GLY A 103 -8.29 -6.90 1.79
N GLU A 104 -9.35 -7.09 2.57
CA GLU A 104 -9.99 -6.05 3.39
C GLU A 104 -9.23 -5.67 4.68
N TYR A 105 -8.08 -6.30 4.94
CA TYR A 105 -7.41 -6.20 6.24
C TYR A 105 -6.32 -5.15 6.28
N TRP A 106 -5.58 -5.00 5.18
CA TRP A 106 -4.38 -4.17 5.16
C TRP A 106 -3.99 -3.77 3.75
N TYR A 107 -3.37 -2.61 3.61
CA TYR A 107 -2.59 -2.26 2.44
C TYR A 107 -1.34 -1.50 2.87
N GLU A 108 -0.33 -1.51 2.01
CA GLU A 108 0.92 -0.78 2.19
C GLU A 108 1.28 -0.07 0.88
N TRP A 109 1.56 1.23 0.96
CA TRP A 109 2.15 1.99 -0.13
C TRP A 109 3.61 2.26 0.20
N SER A 110 4.50 1.93 -0.73
CA SER A 110 5.94 2.08 -0.57
C SER A 110 6.56 2.81 -1.75
N VAL A 111 7.63 3.55 -1.45
CA VAL A 111 8.46 4.28 -2.42
C VAL A 111 9.89 3.82 -2.22
N ASP A 112 10.53 3.37 -3.30
CA ASP A 112 11.88 2.82 -3.33
C ASP A 112 12.12 1.68 -2.34
N GLY A 113 11.07 0.92 -2.04
CA GLY A 113 11.09 -0.21 -1.09
C GLY A 113 10.89 0.18 0.38
N GLU A 114 10.68 1.45 0.69
CA GLU A 114 10.33 1.90 2.04
C GLU A 114 8.82 2.14 2.15
N VAL A 115 8.16 1.50 3.13
CA VAL A 115 6.73 1.68 3.40
C VAL A 115 6.48 3.09 3.93
N ARG A 116 5.65 3.84 3.21
CA ARG A 116 5.24 5.22 3.55
C ARG A 116 3.88 5.29 4.20
N VAL A 117 2.96 4.43 3.76
CA VAL A 117 1.61 4.32 4.32
C VAL A 117 1.31 2.85 4.56
N ALA A 118 0.73 2.55 5.71
CA ALA A 118 0.29 1.21 6.06
C ALA A 118 -1.00 1.33 6.88
N ALA A 119 -2.12 0.87 6.33
CA ALA A 119 -3.43 1.07 6.92
C ALA A 119 -4.43 0.00 6.49
N ARG A 120 -5.61 0.03 7.11
CA ARG A 120 -6.74 -0.81 6.71
C ARG A 120 -7.47 -0.18 5.52
N PRO A 121 -7.80 -0.92 4.46
CA PRO A 121 -8.60 -0.39 3.36
C PRO A 121 -10.07 -0.22 3.77
N GLU A 122 -10.83 0.60 3.04
CA GLU A 122 -12.27 0.78 3.27
C GLU A 122 -13.09 -0.49 2.95
N GLY A 123 -12.49 -1.44 2.22
CA GLY A 123 -13.12 -2.63 1.70
C GLY A 123 -12.17 -3.49 0.89
N GLN A 124 -12.70 -4.57 0.35
CA GLN A 124 -11.95 -5.54 -0.45
C GLN A 124 -11.57 -4.95 -1.82
N TYR A 125 -10.34 -5.19 -2.25
CA TYR A 125 -9.85 -4.92 -3.60
C TYR A 125 -8.90 -6.06 -4.04
N PRO A 126 -8.91 -6.51 -5.31
CA PRO A 126 -9.83 -6.11 -6.39
C PRO A 126 -11.24 -6.66 -6.22
N THR A 127 -12.19 -6.02 -6.87
CA THR A 127 -13.60 -6.42 -7.08
C THR A 127 -13.86 -6.70 -8.57
N ALA A 128 -15.03 -7.26 -8.92
CA ALA A 128 -15.37 -7.64 -10.29
C ALA A 128 -15.42 -6.46 -11.30
N ASP A 129 -15.43 -5.23 -10.80
CA ASP A 129 -15.46 -3.99 -11.56
C ASP A 129 -14.17 -3.16 -11.38
N SER A 130 -13.12 -3.77 -10.83
CA SER A 130 -11.83 -3.12 -10.61
C SER A 130 -11.00 -3.03 -11.87
N PHE A 131 -10.17 -2.00 -11.94
CA PHE A 131 -9.26 -1.71 -13.04
C PHE A 131 -8.01 -0.97 -12.54
N ILE A 132 -6.98 -0.97 -13.38
CA ILE A 132 -5.78 -0.14 -13.26
C ILE A 132 -5.78 0.88 -14.39
N ILE A 133 -5.47 2.14 -14.08
CA ILE A 133 -5.15 3.19 -15.06
C ILE A 133 -3.76 3.72 -14.77
N TRP A 134 -2.95 3.95 -15.80
CA TRP A 134 -1.72 4.74 -15.65
C TRP A 134 -1.62 5.77 -16.77
N GLY A 135 -1.23 6.98 -16.39
CA GLY A 135 -1.11 8.14 -17.28
C GLY A 135 0.34 8.48 -17.55
N ALA A 136 0.73 8.50 -18.82
CA ALA A 136 2.08 8.84 -19.27
C ALA A 136 2.24 10.33 -19.62
N ARG A 137 1.13 11.05 -19.83
CA ARG A 137 1.15 12.45 -20.21
C ARG A 137 -0.05 13.19 -19.64
N ALA A 138 0.20 14.37 -19.09
CA ALA A 138 -0.82 15.33 -18.68
C ALA A 138 -1.18 16.29 -19.81
N ALA A 139 -2.47 16.55 -20.02
CA ALA A 139 -2.97 17.52 -21.00
C ALA A 139 -2.64 18.98 -20.63
N CYS A 140 -2.45 19.25 -19.33
CA CYS A 140 -2.34 20.60 -18.79
C CYS A 140 -0.91 21.12 -18.70
N VAL A 141 0.08 20.24 -18.79
CA VAL A 141 1.49 20.58 -18.59
C VAL A 141 2.32 19.76 -19.57
N ASP A 142 3.22 20.44 -20.30
CA ASP A 142 4.24 19.73 -21.05
C ASP A 142 5.16 18.99 -20.07
N SER A 143 5.09 17.68 -20.11
CA SER A 143 5.93 16.77 -19.33
C SER A 143 6.24 15.52 -20.13
N LEU A 144 7.42 14.97 -19.90
CA LEU A 144 7.82 13.66 -20.38
C LEU A 144 7.87 12.71 -19.19
N SER A 145 7.02 11.70 -19.19
CA SER A 145 7.07 10.60 -18.23
C SER A 145 7.52 9.32 -18.94
N ALA A 146 8.47 8.61 -18.34
CA ALA A 146 8.97 7.34 -18.85
C ALA A 146 8.78 6.26 -17.79
N TYR A 147 8.03 5.22 -18.15
CA TYR A 147 7.84 4.03 -17.32
C TYR A 147 8.82 2.94 -17.76
N ASP A 148 9.56 2.36 -16.83
CA ASP A 148 10.32 1.13 -17.15
C ASP A 148 9.38 -0.08 -17.20
N PHE A 149 8.40 -0.10 -16.28
CA PHE A 149 7.40 -1.14 -16.21
C PHE A 149 6.17 -0.68 -15.40
N VAL A 150 5.05 -1.33 -15.68
CA VAL A 150 3.86 -1.41 -14.81
C VAL A 150 3.53 -2.88 -14.69
N ARG A 151 3.44 -3.40 -13.47
CA ARG A 151 3.08 -4.81 -13.21
C ARG A 151 2.09 -4.89 -12.07
N PHE A 152 1.20 -5.86 -12.15
CA PHE A 152 0.21 -6.10 -11.13
C PHE A 152 -0.23 -7.57 -11.13
N GLY A 153 -0.90 -7.98 -10.06
CA GLY A 153 -1.46 -9.31 -9.92
C GLY A 153 -1.28 -9.89 -8.52
N ILE A 154 -1.45 -11.20 -8.42
CA ILE A 154 -1.21 -11.94 -7.18
C ILE A 154 0.29 -12.29 -7.14
N PRO A 155 1.05 -11.80 -6.15
CA PRO A 155 2.46 -12.13 -6.04
C PRO A 155 2.65 -13.64 -5.81
N GLU A 156 3.68 -14.22 -6.43
CA GLU A 156 4.09 -15.60 -6.18
C GLU A 156 4.71 -15.70 -4.79
N GLU A 157 3.96 -16.24 -3.84
CA GLU A 157 4.42 -16.47 -2.46
C GLU A 157 4.08 -17.91 -2.04
N PRO A 158 4.87 -18.52 -1.13
CA PRO A 158 4.53 -19.81 -0.56
C PRO A 158 3.16 -19.75 0.11
N HIS A 159 2.28 -20.69 -0.25
CA HIS A 159 0.99 -20.81 0.42
C HIS A 159 1.18 -21.18 1.89
N ILE A 160 0.60 -20.38 2.79
CA ILE A 160 0.58 -20.63 4.23
C ILE A 160 -0.83 -21.07 4.62
N ASP A 161 -0.93 -22.23 5.28
CA ASP A 161 -2.15 -22.66 5.95
C ASP A 161 -2.40 -21.75 7.17
N CYS A 162 -3.28 -20.76 7.00
CA CYS A 162 -3.60 -19.81 8.06
C CYS A 162 -4.37 -20.44 9.22
N ASP A 163 -5.08 -21.55 9.01
CA ASP A 163 -5.80 -22.26 10.08
C ASP A 163 -4.84 -22.96 11.04
N ALA A 164 -3.62 -23.26 10.59
CA ALA A 164 -2.55 -23.74 11.45
C ALA A 164 -2.10 -22.69 12.48
N VAL A 165 -2.27 -21.39 12.20
CA VAL A 165 -1.88 -20.30 13.09
C VAL A 165 -2.91 -20.12 14.19
N ARG A 166 -2.67 -20.81 15.31
CA ARG A 166 -3.58 -20.83 16.47
C ARG A 166 -3.75 -19.49 17.17
N LYS A 167 -2.69 -18.67 17.22
CA LYS A 167 -2.67 -17.43 18.01
C LYS A 167 -1.56 -16.47 17.64
N LEU A 168 -1.92 -15.21 17.43
CA LEU A 168 -1.03 -14.06 17.58
C LEU A 168 -1.31 -13.40 18.94
N LYS A 169 -0.25 -13.13 19.72
CA LYS A 169 -0.34 -12.38 20.98
C LYS A 169 0.78 -11.36 21.08
N ALA A 170 0.42 -10.10 21.03
CA ALA A 170 1.24 -8.93 21.27
C ALA A 170 0.85 -8.25 22.59
N ARG A 171 1.81 -7.53 23.15
CA ARG A 171 1.62 -6.68 24.32
C ARG A 171 2.73 -5.64 24.39
N CYS A 172 2.37 -4.45 24.85
CA CYS A 172 3.34 -3.46 25.31
C CYS A 172 4.00 -3.98 26.59
N ARG A 173 5.30 -3.71 26.72
CA ARG A 173 6.09 -4.01 27.91
C ARG A 173 7.03 -2.85 28.14
N GLU A 174 7.32 -2.62 29.41
CA GLU A 174 8.43 -1.76 29.78
C GLU A 174 9.77 -2.36 29.29
N GLY A 175 10.57 -1.52 28.64
CA GLY A 175 11.90 -1.86 28.15
C GLY A 175 12.99 -1.71 29.20
N ARG A 176 14.24 -1.92 28.77
CA ARG A 176 15.39 -1.45 29.57
C ARG A 176 15.42 0.08 29.44
N LYS A 177 15.68 0.81 30.52
CA LYS A 177 15.63 2.29 30.59
C LYS A 177 14.22 2.88 30.39
N ALA A 178 13.16 2.20 30.83
CA ALA A 178 11.77 2.68 30.75
C ALA A 178 11.24 3.01 29.33
N LEU A 179 11.93 2.60 28.25
CA LEU A 179 11.42 2.79 26.89
C LEU A 179 10.43 1.67 26.53
N PRO A 180 9.17 1.96 26.16
CA PRO A 180 8.20 0.93 25.81
C PRO A 180 8.66 0.11 24.59
N LYS A 181 8.29 -1.17 24.61
CA LYS A 181 8.55 -2.13 23.53
C LYS A 181 7.32 -3.02 23.33
N ILE A 182 7.12 -3.46 22.10
CA ILE A 182 6.12 -4.48 21.79
C ILE A 182 6.81 -5.84 21.75
N VAL A 183 6.19 -6.84 22.38
CA VAL A 183 6.61 -8.24 22.25
C VAL A 183 5.45 -9.04 21.66
N ALA A 184 5.60 -9.44 20.41
CA ALA A 184 4.66 -10.28 19.69
C ALA A 184 5.13 -11.74 19.71
N LYS A 185 4.18 -12.65 19.88
CA LYS A 185 4.39 -14.09 19.86
C LYS A 185 3.35 -14.74 18.97
N VAL A 186 3.81 -15.62 18.09
CA VAL A 186 2.96 -16.48 17.27
C VAL A 186 3.04 -17.89 17.81
N ARG A 187 1.90 -18.59 17.87
CA ARG A 187 1.81 -20.03 18.12
C ARG A 187 1.05 -20.66 16.97
N THR A 188 1.62 -21.69 16.38
CA THR A 188 1.12 -22.32 15.16
C THR A 188 1.31 -23.85 15.17
N ARG A 189 0.72 -24.54 14.20
CA ARG A 189 0.98 -25.95 13.86
C ARG A 189 1.87 -26.10 12.61
N LEU A 190 2.27 -24.99 11.99
CA LEU A 190 3.19 -24.99 10.86
C LEU A 190 4.51 -25.67 11.23
N GLY A 191 5.19 -26.24 10.23
CA GLY A 191 6.46 -26.91 10.40
C GLY A 191 7.58 -25.97 10.85
N GLU A 192 8.56 -26.51 11.58
CA GLU A 192 9.80 -25.79 11.90
C GLU A 192 10.45 -25.24 10.62
N GLY A 193 11.03 -24.05 10.71
CA GLY A 193 11.66 -23.38 9.57
C GLY A 193 10.68 -22.64 8.66
N THR A 194 9.37 -22.78 8.85
CA THR A 194 8.39 -21.97 8.12
C THR A 194 8.60 -20.49 8.43
N GLU A 195 8.67 -19.66 7.40
CA GLU A 195 8.80 -18.21 7.53
C GLU A 195 7.43 -17.53 7.46
N LEU A 196 7.19 -16.60 8.37
CA LEU A 196 6.05 -15.69 8.37
C LEU A 196 6.55 -14.26 8.43
N THR A 197 5.80 -13.31 7.90
CA THR A 197 6.12 -11.88 8.02
C THR A 197 5.15 -11.19 8.96
N LEU A 198 5.65 -10.61 10.04
CA LEU A 198 4.87 -9.79 10.96
C LEU A 198 5.12 -8.31 10.64
N THR A 199 4.06 -7.56 10.37
CA THR A 199 4.13 -6.10 10.23
C THR A 199 3.69 -5.43 11.54
N ASN A 200 4.25 -4.26 11.81
CA ASN A 200 3.82 -3.33 12.85
C ASN A 200 3.73 -1.95 12.21
N ASN A 201 2.55 -1.56 11.74
CA ASN A 201 2.33 -0.33 10.98
C ASN A 201 3.34 -0.15 9.81
N GLY A 202 3.69 -1.23 9.10
CA GLY A 202 4.66 -1.21 8.00
C GLY A 202 6.10 -1.58 8.38
N ASP A 203 6.46 -1.66 9.69
CA ASP A 203 7.76 -2.23 10.12
C ASP A 203 7.70 -3.77 10.06
N HIS A 204 8.21 -4.33 8.97
CA HIS A 204 8.20 -5.76 8.70
C HIS A 204 9.31 -6.50 9.45
N ARG A 205 8.97 -7.66 10.00
CA ARG A 205 9.95 -8.59 10.58
C ARG A 205 9.66 -10.02 10.16
N PRO A 206 10.68 -10.74 9.65
CA PRO A 206 10.56 -12.17 9.44
C PRO A 206 10.47 -12.89 10.79
N LEU A 207 9.66 -13.93 10.81
CA LEU A 207 9.44 -14.85 11.93
C LEU A 207 9.67 -16.26 11.44
N VAL A 208 10.70 -16.92 11.96
CA VAL A 208 10.94 -18.34 11.70
C VAL A 208 10.29 -19.17 12.80
N ILE A 209 9.46 -20.15 12.43
CA ILE A 209 8.82 -21.06 13.37
C ILE A 209 9.85 -22.05 13.95
N ASP A 210 9.90 -22.14 15.28
CA ASP A 210 10.75 -23.10 16.00
C ASP A 210 10.15 -24.52 16.05
N ALA A 211 10.94 -25.52 16.47
CA ALA A 211 10.49 -26.90 16.70
C ALA A 211 9.25 -27.05 17.61
N GLY A 212 8.95 -26.04 18.43
CA GLY A 212 7.78 -25.99 19.30
C GLY A 212 6.54 -25.33 18.68
N GLY A 213 6.59 -24.98 17.39
CA GLY A 213 5.52 -24.30 16.66
C GLY A 213 5.34 -22.85 17.12
N ARG A 214 6.43 -22.14 17.43
CA ARG A 214 6.38 -20.77 17.96
C ARG A 214 7.34 -19.84 17.24
N ALA A 215 6.99 -18.57 17.17
CA ALA A 215 7.90 -17.51 16.77
C ALA A 215 7.67 -16.25 17.61
N LYS A 216 8.65 -15.35 17.64
CA LYS A 216 8.61 -14.16 18.49
C LYS A 216 9.36 -12.98 17.88
N ALA A 217 8.69 -11.84 17.78
CA ALA A 217 9.28 -10.55 17.44
C ALA A 217 9.32 -9.61 18.65
N LYS A 218 10.21 -8.62 18.57
CA LYS A 218 10.30 -7.51 19.53
C LYS A 218 10.52 -6.21 18.76
N TYR A 219 9.67 -5.22 19.01
CA TYR A 219 9.82 -3.86 18.48
C TYR A 219 10.19 -2.95 19.65
N LYS A 220 11.26 -2.18 19.52
CA LYS A 220 11.72 -1.27 20.58
C LYS A 220 11.21 0.14 20.30
N HIS A 221 11.05 0.96 21.34
CA HIS A 221 10.77 2.40 21.22
C HIS A 221 9.41 2.63 20.53
N GLN A 222 8.40 1.92 21.02
CA GLN A 222 7.07 1.86 20.43
C GLN A 222 6.10 2.65 21.29
N PHE A 223 5.41 3.62 20.70
CA PHE A 223 4.48 4.52 21.34
C PHE A 223 3.26 4.73 20.45
N GLY A 224 2.11 4.97 21.07
CA GLY A 224 0.86 5.21 20.36
C GLY A 224 0.16 3.93 19.93
N ASP A 225 -0.67 4.04 18.91
CA ASP A 225 -1.48 2.93 18.40
C ASP A 225 -0.71 2.09 17.38
N HIS A 226 -0.82 0.78 17.56
CA HIS A 226 -0.14 -0.21 16.74
C HIS A 226 -1.11 -1.26 16.25
N THR A 227 -1.08 -1.51 14.95
CA THR A 227 -1.69 -2.68 14.32
C THR A 227 -0.58 -3.66 13.97
N LEU A 228 -0.60 -4.82 14.62
CA LEU A 228 0.24 -5.94 14.22
C LEU A 228 -0.59 -6.98 13.50
N LEU A 229 -0.09 -7.49 12.39
CA LEU A 229 -0.71 -8.59 11.66
C LEU A 229 0.34 -9.43 10.94
N LEU A 230 -0.04 -10.66 10.61
CA LEU A 230 0.78 -11.53 9.79
C LEU A 230 0.44 -11.25 8.33
N LEU A 231 1.37 -10.76 7.52
CA LEU A 231 1.11 -10.43 6.11
C LEU A 231 0.68 -11.66 5.30
N ASN A 232 1.19 -12.84 5.66
CA ASN A 232 0.77 -14.10 5.04
C ASN A 232 -0.64 -14.56 5.49
N CYS A 233 -1.13 -14.06 6.64
CA CYS A 233 -2.44 -14.38 7.20
C CYS A 233 -3.11 -13.12 7.78
N PRO A 234 -3.52 -12.15 6.93
CA PRO A 234 -3.86 -10.78 7.36
C PRO A 234 -5.04 -10.69 8.32
N ALA A 235 -5.98 -11.65 8.24
CA ALA A 235 -7.08 -11.79 9.18
C ALA A 235 -6.61 -12.00 10.64
N ILE A 236 -5.38 -12.49 10.84
CA ILE A 236 -4.76 -12.68 12.15
C ILE A 236 -4.01 -11.41 12.53
N SER A 237 -4.75 -10.50 13.16
CA SER A 237 -4.26 -9.20 13.59
C SER A 237 -4.48 -8.95 15.08
N GLN A 238 -3.78 -7.94 15.60
CA GLN A 238 -3.98 -7.42 16.94
C GLN A 238 -3.67 -5.93 16.98
N GLN A 239 -4.63 -5.17 17.51
CA GLN A 239 -4.45 -3.76 17.84
C GLN A 239 -4.00 -3.62 19.30
N LEU A 240 -3.12 -2.66 19.56
CA LEU A 240 -2.75 -2.24 20.91
C LEU A 240 -2.26 -0.80 20.95
N ALA A 241 -2.53 -0.14 22.07
CA ALA A 241 -1.97 1.17 22.39
C ALA A 241 -0.80 1.00 23.38
N CYS A 242 0.37 1.54 23.04
CA CYS A 242 1.53 1.61 23.94
C CYS A 242 1.66 3.03 24.50
N HIS A 243 1.50 3.12 25.82
CA HIS A 243 1.71 4.35 26.58
C HIS A 243 3.05 4.30 27.34
N PRO A 244 3.60 5.46 27.73
CA PRO A 244 4.78 5.55 28.59
C PRO A 244 4.63 4.78 29.91
#